data_AF-A0A523G810-F1
#
_entry.id   AF-A0A523G810-F1
#
_cell.length_a   1.000
_cell.length_b   1.000
_cell.length_c   1.000
_cell.angle_alpha   90.00
_cell.angle_beta   90.00
_cell.angle_gamma   90.00
#
_symmetry.space_group_name_H-M   'P 1'
#
loop_
_entity.id
_entity.type
_entity.pdbx_description
1 polymer ?
#
loop_
_entity_poly.entity_id
_entity_poly.type
_entity_poly.pdbx_seq_one_letter_code
_entity_poly.pdbx_strand_id
1 'polypeptide(L)' 'MKIAIPTLMILASVATFAQKNTLSHADFDIWNTIQNRSISPNGSFIMYSLEKGEADNHLKIKNSKAVLVF' A
#
# COMPACT_ATOMS: atom_id res chain seq x y z
N MET A 1 -47.61 -3.83 -2.81
CA MET A 1 -46.18 -4.06 -3.18
C MET A 1 -45.35 -2.78 -3.34
N LYS A 2 -45.90 -1.56 -3.21
CA LYS A 2 -45.13 -0.30 -3.42
C LYS A 2 -44.15 0.04 -2.28
N ILE A 3 -44.43 -0.40 -1.05
CA ILE A 3 -43.59 -0.13 0.13
C ILE A 3 -42.46 -1.16 0.34
N ALA A 4 -42.55 -2.33 -0.29
CA ALA A 4 -41.59 -3.41 -0.05
C ALA A 4 -40.18 -3.08 -0.57
N ILE A 5 -40.11 -2.44 -1.74
CA ILE A 5 -38.84 -2.04 -2.38
C ILE A 5 -38.08 -0.99 -1.55
N PRO A 6 -38.69 0.14 -1.12
CA PRO A 6 -37.96 1.13 -0.33
C PRO A 6 -37.55 0.58 1.05
N THR A 7 -38.39 -0.25 1.69
CA THR A 7 -38.03 -0.88 2.97
C THR A 7 -36.84 -1.82 2.83
N LEU A 8 -36.76 -2.57 1.73
CA LEU A 8 -35.62 -3.46 1.46
C LEU A 8 -34.32 -2.68 1.24
N MET A 9 -34.37 -1.55 0.53
CA MET A 9 -33.19 -0.69 0.32
C MET A 9 -32.67 -0.08 1.62
N ILE A 10 -33.56 0.32 2.53
CA ILE A 10 -33.19 0.85 3.85
C ILE A 10 -32.55 -0.24 4.73
N LEU A 11 -33.01 -1.48 4.63
CA LEU A 11 -32.43 -2.57 5.42
C LEU A 11 -31.03 -2.96 4.92
N ALA A 12 -30.80 -2.86 3.61
CA ALA A 12 -29.50 -3.15 3.00
C ALA A 12 -28.41 -2.13 3.40
N SER A 13 -28.77 -0.85 3.63
CA SER A 13 -27.79 0.18 4.01
C SER A 13 -27.27 0.04 5.44
N VAL A 14 -28.02 -0.60 6.33
CA VAL A 14 -27.57 -0.88 7.71
C VAL A 14 -26.67 -2.13 7.77
N ALA A 15 -26.76 -3.01 6.75
CA ALA A 15 -25.98 -4.24 6.66
C ALA A 15 -24.56 -4.03 6.11
N THR A 16 -24.23 -2.83 5.60
CA THR A 16 -22.88 -2.54 5.12
C THR A 16 -21.97 -2.18 6.31
N PHE A 17 -21.31 -3.19 6.87
CA PHE A 17 -20.24 -3.01 7.85
C PHE A 17 -18.91 -2.78 7.11
N ALA A 18 -18.47 -1.53 7.02
CA ALA A 18 -17.10 -1.21 6.64
C ALA A 18 -16.21 -1.35 7.88
N GLN A 19 -15.87 -2.60 8.25
CA GLN A 19 -14.93 -2.84 9.35
C GLN A 19 -13.53 -2.41 8.88
N LYS A 20 -12.96 -1.39 9.53
CA LYS A 20 -11.56 -1.03 9.34
C LYS A 20 -10.72 -2.26 9.70
N ASN A 21 -9.92 -2.75 8.75
CA ASN A 21 -8.98 -3.84 9.04
C ASN A 21 -8.09 -3.44 10.21
N THR A 22 -8.09 -4.27 11.26
CA THR A 22 -7.22 -4.06 12.42
C THR A 22 -5.80 -4.37 12.02
N LEU A 23 -4.89 -3.44 12.26
CA LEU A 23 -3.47 -3.63 11.99
C LEU A 23 -2.93 -4.74 12.91
N SER A 24 -2.60 -5.88 12.31
CA SER A 24 -2.01 -7.05 12.95
C SER A 24 -0.49 -7.04 12.81
N HIS A 25 0.21 -7.86 13.60
CA HIS A 25 1.66 -8.02 13.49
C HIS A 25 2.07 -8.55 12.10
N ALA A 26 1.24 -9.42 11.50
CA ALA A 26 1.47 -9.89 10.13
C ALA A 26 1.44 -8.77 9.08
N ASP A 27 0.74 -7.65 9.35
CA ASP A 27 0.71 -6.50 8.45
C ASP A 27 2.03 -5.72 8.48
N PHE A 28 2.74 -5.75 9.60
CA PHE A 28 4.07 -5.15 9.72
C PHE A 28 5.12 -5.96 8.96
N ASP A 29 5.03 -7.29 8.97
CA ASP A 29 5.96 -8.19 8.25
C ASP A 29 5.92 -7.99 6.72
N ILE A 30 4.80 -7.51 6.19
CA ILE A 30 4.63 -7.22 4.76
C ILE A 30 4.80 -5.73 4.42
N TRP A 31 5.07 -4.90 5.42
CA TRP A 31 5.17 -3.45 5.25
C TRP A 31 6.45 -3.08 4.52
N ASN A 32 6.32 -2.40 3.38
CA ASN A 32 7.46 -1.95 2.58
C ASN A 32 7.74 -0.47 2.87
N THR A 33 8.88 -0.18 3.51
CA THR A 33 9.33 1.18 3.81
C THR A 33 10.47 1.56 2.88
N ILE A 34 10.39 2.75 2.27
CA ILE A 34 11.47 3.30 1.46
C ILE A 34 12.36 4.17 2.36
N GLN A 35 13.62 3.78 2.51
CA GLN A 35 14.66 4.48 3.25
C GLN A 35 15.85 4.85 2.36
N ASN A 36 16.77 5.67 2.88
CA ASN A 36 18.05 6.01 2.23
C ASN A 36 17.91 6.46 0.76
N ARG A 37 16.92 7.31 0.49
CA ARG A 37 16.64 7.84 -0.85
C ARG A 37 17.77 8.75 -1.31
N SER A 38 18.33 8.45 -2.47
CA SER A 38 19.32 9.30 -3.15
C SER A 38 19.00 9.38 -4.64
N ILE A 39 19.26 10.54 -5.23
CA ILE A 39 19.08 10.79 -6.65
C ILE A 39 20.44 11.24 -7.19
N SER A 40 20.84 10.70 -8.35
CA SER A 40 22.08 11.11 -8.98
C SER A 40 22.04 12.60 -9.36
N PRO A 41 23.19 13.32 -9.37
CA PRO A 41 23.20 14.75 -9.69
C PRO A 41 22.59 15.11 -11.06
N ASN A 42 22.66 14.18 -12.01
CA ASN A 42 22.08 14.31 -13.35
C ASN A 42 20.62 13.83 -13.45
N GLY A 43 19.99 13.42 -12.34
CA GLY A 43 18.62 12.92 -12.28
C GLY A 43 18.36 11.62 -13.05
N SER A 44 19.40 10.95 -13.56
CA SER A 44 19.26 9.76 -14.39
C SER A 44 18.97 8.49 -13.57
N PHE A 45 19.35 8.48 -12.29
CA PHE A 45 19.21 7.34 -11.40
C PHE A 45 18.63 7.74 -10.05
N ILE A 46 17.82 6.84 -9.50
CA ILE A 46 17.19 6.94 -8.19
C ILE A 46 17.57 5.67 -7.44
N MET A 47 18.18 5.82 -6.26
CA MET A 47 18.54 4.73 -5.37
C MET A 47 17.71 4.83 -4.09
N TYR A 48 17.26 3.69 -3.58
CA TYR A 48 16.60 3.60 -2.29
C TYR A 48 16.74 2.21 -1.68
N SER A 49 16.71 2.15 -0.35
CA SER A 49 16.57 0.90 0.40
C SER A 49 15.09 0.60 0.59
N LEU A 50 14.67 -0.62 0.25
CA LEU A 50 13.34 -1.14 0.54
C LEU A 50 13.44 -2.08 1.74
N GLU A 51 12.98 -1.58 2.88
CA GLU A 51 12.93 -2.34 4.12
C GLU A 51 11.56 -3.02 4.23
N LYS A 52 11.56 -4.35 4.37
CA LYS A 52 10.36 -5.14 4.54
C LYS A 52 10.35 -5.71 5.96
N GLY A 53 9.40 -5.27 6.78
CA GLY A 53 9.37 -5.62 8.21
C GLY A 53 10.66 -5.19 8.93
N GLU A 54 11.11 -5.99 9.90
CA GLU A 54 12.28 -5.66 10.74
C GLU A 54 13.62 -6.19 10.22
N ALA A 55 13.63 -7.18 9.33
CA ALA A 55 14.83 -7.97 9.02
C ALA A 55 15.38 -7.79 7.59
N ASP A 56 14.53 -7.49 6.61
CA ASP A 56 14.90 -7.54 5.21
C ASP A 56 15.16 -6.14 4.64
N ASN A 57 16.39 -5.86 4.20
CA ASN A 57 16.74 -4.64 3.47
C ASN A 57 17.19 -4.96 2.04
N HIS A 58 16.48 -4.43 1.06
CA HIS A 58 16.80 -4.60 -0.35
C HIS A 58 17.20 -3.26 -0.97
N LEU A 59 18.43 -3.14 -1.46
CA LEU A 59 18.84 -1.97 -2.22
C LEU A 59 18.20 -2.03 -3.62
N LYS A 60 17.55 -0.95 -4.02
CA LYS A 60 16.95 -0.78 -5.34
C LYS A 60 17.52 0.45 -6.04
N ILE A 61 17.93 0.27 -7.29
CA ILE A 61 18.38 1.33 -8.18
C ILE A 61 17.48 1.32 -9.41
N LYS A 62 16.87 2.47 -9.68
CA LYS A 62 16.02 2.70 -10.84
C LYS A 62 16.57 3.81 -11.71
N ASN A 63 16.29 3.74 -13.01
CA ASN A 63 16.50 4.89 -13.88
C ASN A 63 15.38 5.92 -13.72
N SER A 64 15.53 7.07 -14.40
CA SER A 64 14.53 8.15 -14.43
C SER A 64 13.15 7.74 -14.97
N LYS A 65 13.06 6.58 -15.66
CA LYS A 65 11.82 5.98 -16.16
C LYS A 65 11.26 4.89 -15.23
N ALA A 66 11.77 4.82 -13.99
CA ALA A 66 11.39 3.82 -12.99
C ALA A 66 11.68 2.36 -13.37
N VAL A 67 12.52 2.11 -14.38
CA VAL A 67 13.00 0.76 -14.73
C VAL A 67 14.04 0.33 -13.72
N LEU A 68 13.88 -0.86 -13.15
CA LEU A 68 14.83 -1.46 -12.23
C LEU A 68 16.13 -1.77 -12.97
N VAL A 69 17.23 -1.26 -12.43
CA VAL A 69 18.60 -1.52 -12.91
C VAL A 69 19.30 -2.51 -11.98
N PHE A 70 19.01 -2.43 -10.68
CA PHE A 70 19.53 -3.31 -9.63
C PHE A 70 18.52 -3.40 -8.49
#